data_AF-A0A926D8Y1-F1
#
_entry.id   AF-A0A926D8Y1-F1
#
_cell.length_a   1.000
_cell.length_b   1.000
_cell.length_c   1.000
_cell.angle_alpha   90.00
_cell.angle_beta   90.00
_cell.angle_gamma   90.00
#
_symmetry.space_group_name_H-M   'P 1'
#
loop_
_entity.id
_entity.type
_entity.pdbx_description
1 polymer ?
#
loop_
_entity_poly.entity_id
_entity_poly.type
_entity_poly.pdbx_seq_one_letter_code
_entity_poly.pdbx_strand_id
1 'polypeptide(L)'
;MDFKSFRLVQTDMTAQRRVYEGYKTENGVHLEYYISTEMWDDKTSGNVECRNVVRAIDADESVFQKLCAVFGNYKIAEWAGFRGHDPQALDGTGMHLEVVLADGTEINAQGTNSFPENYSSFAQELCKLITTEKINSVRFSEGTYEITLPESWVGTVTASFSENQVEFFVDKIGGGELTFFIIDSDTYGYASDSYKGRIEAGRLISGEDVRFITARDNYAIVSYATEVSEEALGLWKNYENDKVAIIESLRGVNGYEFYPEDGTVLYYADAREMADKARSLWLNLNFAGEYPGSAKPVRFKRKNYVPMFPPYDYINTIESVRKKFLKVFSEEFTDKTLNRAVADKELIEYKGDVYVVCKKRKGEASYNSCVDCVRDEGNGKFTVVIAVKMPPSGSKLYVDLPTEKKAAGEFVFSDYPYWEKSE
;
A
#
# COMPACT_ATOMS: atom_id res chain seq x y z
N MET A 1 28.47 15.23 -22.59
CA MET A 1 27.97 14.68 -23.86
C MET A 1 26.62 15.32 -24.12
N ASP A 2 26.52 16.23 -25.09
CA ASP A 2 25.29 17.00 -25.35
C ASP A 2 24.31 16.15 -26.19
N PHE A 3 23.02 16.19 -25.87
CA PHE A 3 21.99 15.36 -26.49
C PHE A 3 20.68 16.13 -26.73
N LYS A 4 19.87 15.65 -27.66
CA LYS A 4 18.50 16.11 -27.95
C LYS A 4 17.47 15.36 -27.12
N SER A 5 17.58 14.02 -27.08
CA SER A 5 16.70 13.17 -26.28
C SER A 5 17.38 11.86 -25.89
N PHE A 6 16.84 11.20 -24.86
CA PHE A 6 17.19 9.84 -24.50
C PHE A 6 15.96 9.07 -24.00
N ARG A 7 16.05 7.75 -24.08
CA ARG A 7 15.10 6.81 -23.49
C ARG A 7 15.84 5.58 -23.00
N LEU A 8 15.76 5.29 -21.70
CA LEU A 8 16.22 4.07 -21.08
C LEU A 8 15.01 3.26 -20.61
N VAL A 9 14.88 2.03 -21.11
CA VAL A 9 13.90 1.05 -20.65
C VAL A 9 14.62 -0.04 -19.88
N GLN A 10 14.16 -0.34 -18.67
CA GLN A 10 14.62 -1.49 -17.89
C GLN A 10 13.46 -2.48 -17.72
N THR A 11 13.77 -3.76 -17.84
CA THR A 11 12.83 -4.87 -17.62
C THR A 11 13.38 -5.82 -16.56
N ASP A 12 12.49 -6.54 -15.89
CA ASP A 12 12.80 -7.63 -14.97
C ASP A 12 11.78 -8.77 -15.17
N MET A 13 11.64 -9.70 -14.21
CA MET A 13 10.63 -10.77 -14.30
C MET A 13 9.17 -10.31 -14.16
N THR A 14 8.93 -9.04 -13.85
CA THR A 14 7.58 -8.50 -13.77
C THR A 14 7.05 -8.12 -15.16
N ALA A 15 5.74 -7.91 -15.26
CA ALA A 15 5.14 -7.31 -16.46
C ALA A 15 5.43 -5.79 -16.58
N GLN A 16 6.14 -5.22 -15.62
CA GLN A 16 6.45 -3.80 -15.56
C GLN A 16 7.73 -3.48 -16.32
N ARG A 17 7.77 -2.29 -16.92
CA ARG A 17 8.96 -1.68 -17.51
C ARG A 17 9.22 -0.37 -16.81
N ARG A 18 10.44 -0.17 -16.30
CA ARG A 18 10.87 1.11 -15.75
C ARG A 18 11.45 1.94 -16.88
N VAL A 19 10.86 3.10 -17.14
CA VAL A 19 11.24 3.95 -18.26
C VAL A 19 11.70 5.31 -17.75
N TYR A 20 12.89 5.70 -18.17
CA TYR A 20 13.46 7.02 -17.95
C TYR A 20 13.62 7.66 -19.31
N GLU A 21 13.04 8.83 -19.51
CA GLU A 21 13.17 9.55 -20.75
C GLU A 21 13.33 11.04 -20.51
N GLY A 22 13.87 11.70 -21.51
CA GLY A 22 14.01 13.14 -21.45
C GLY A 22 14.42 13.74 -22.77
N TYR A 23 14.14 15.02 -22.90
CA TYR A 23 14.49 15.81 -24.08
C TYR A 23 14.90 17.22 -23.68
N LYS A 24 15.84 17.77 -24.44
CA LYS A 24 16.31 19.15 -24.28
C LYS A 24 15.18 20.11 -24.63
N THR A 25 14.92 21.07 -23.75
CA THR A 25 13.96 22.16 -23.99
C THR A 25 14.73 23.44 -24.32
N GLU A 26 14.03 24.53 -24.62
CA GLU A 26 14.67 25.83 -24.88
C GLU A 26 15.46 26.35 -23.66
N ASN A 27 15.04 26.00 -22.45
CA ASN A 27 15.56 26.55 -21.20
C ASN A 27 16.24 25.51 -20.28
N GLY A 28 16.38 24.27 -20.74
CA GLY A 28 16.96 23.18 -19.97
C GLY A 28 16.55 21.80 -20.48
N VAL A 29 15.88 21.02 -19.63
CA VAL A 29 15.53 19.63 -19.93
C VAL A 29 14.20 19.22 -19.30
N HIS A 30 13.41 18.47 -20.06
CA HIS A 30 12.27 17.74 -19.54
C HIS A 30 12.70 16.31 -19.21
N LEU A 31 12.36 15.81 -18.02
CA LEU A 31 12.68 14.47 -17.55
C LEU A 31 11.44 13.78 -17.00
N GLU A 32 11.23 12.53 -17.41
CA GLU A 32 10.20 11.67 -16.86
C GLU A 32 10.78 10.33 -16.39
N TYR A 33 10.26 9.85 -15.27
CA TYR A 33 10.39 8.48 -14.83
C TYR A 33 8.99 7.90 -14.60
N TYR A 34 8.70 6.78 -15.25
CA TYR A 34 7.41 6.10 -15.14
C TYR A 34 7.55 4.59 -15.18
N ILE A 35 6.57 3.92 -14.58
CA ILE A 35 6.40 2.48 -14.65
C ILE A 35 5.32 2.21 -15.71
N SER A 36 5.69 1.45 -16.73
CA SER A 36 4.81 1.06 -17.83
C SER A 36 4.40 -0.39 -17.67
N THR A 37 3.11 -0.67 -17.88
CA THR A 37 2.56 -2.03 -17.92
C THR A 37 1.68 -2.18 -19.14
N GLU A 38 1.78 -3.30 -19.83
CA GLU A 38 0.84 -3.66 -20.90
C GLU A 38 -0.34 -4.40 -20.27
N MET A 39 -1.52 -3.80 -20.32
CA MET A 39 -2.75 -4.41 -19.81
C MET A 39 -3.73 -4.66 -20.95
N TRP A 40 -4.41 -5.80 -20.90
CA TRP A 40 -5.47 -6.10 -21.85
C TRP A 40 -6.65 -5.17 -21.63
N ASP A 41 -7.09 -4.48 -22.69
CA ASP A 41 -8.28 -3.65 -22.69
C ASP A 41 -9.37 -4.31 -23.54
N ASP A 42 -10.46 -4.70 -22.87
CA ASP A 42 -11.61 -5.34 -23.51
C ASP A 42 -12.30 -4.45 -24.55
N LYS A 43 -12.20 -3.11 -24.42
CA LYS A 43 -12.80 -2.17 -25.39
C LYS A 43 -12.04 -2.14 -26.70
N THR A 44 -10.71 -2.20 -26.63
CA THR A 44 -9.84 -2.17 -27.81
C THR A 44 -9.47 -3.57 -28.30
N SER A 45 -9.79 -4.63 -27.52
CA SER A 45 -9.42 -6.02 -27.78
C SER A 45 -7.92 -6.17 -28.06
N GLY A 46 -7.10 -5.49 -27.27
CA GLY A 46 -5.65 -5.47 -27.40
C GLY A 46 -4.96 -5.01 -26.12
N ASN A 47 -3.64 -5.12 -26.10
CA ASN A 47 -2.85 -4.59 -25.00
C ASN A 47 -2.71 -3.06 -25.15
N VAL A 48 -3.06 -2.34 -24.11
CA VAL A 48 -2.87 -0.89 -23.99
C VAL A 48 -1.79 -0.64 -22.95
N GLU A 49 -0.91 0.32 -23.23
CA GLU A 49 0.10 0.75 -22.28
C GLU A 49 -0.56 1.59 -21.18
N CYS A 50 -0.46 1.11 -19.94
CA CYS A 50 -0.76 1.88 -18.74
C CYS A 50 0.53 2.46 -18.19
N ARG A 51 0.65 3.80 -18.23
CA ARG A 51 1.80 4.54 -17.69
C ARG A 51 1.46 5.08 -16.30
N ASN A 52 2.21 4.66 -15.28
CA ASN A 52 2.20 5.26 -13.95
C ASN A 52 3.40 6.20 -13.82
N VAL A 53 3.18 7.50 -13.97
CA VAL A 53 4.23 8.52 -13.88
C VAL A 53 4.65 8.67 -12.43
N VAL A 54 5.90 8.32 -12.12
CA VAL A 54 6.47 8.47 -10.78
C VAL A 54 6.97 9.90 -10.58
N ARG A 55 7.59 10.48 -11.62
CA ARG A 55 8.04 11.88 -11.59
C ARG A 55 8.15 12.44 -13.00
N ALA A 56 7.69 13.67 -13.18
CA ALA A 56 7.92 14.47 -14.37
C ALA A 56 8.39 15.86 -13.94
N ILE A 57 9.52 16.34 -14.50
CA ILE A 57 10.09 17.64 -14.15
C ILE A 57 10.56 18.38 -15.40
N ASP A 58 10.20 19.67 -15.46
CA ASP A 58 10.82 20.65 -16.35
C ASP A 58 11.93 21.36 -15.57
N ALA A 59 13.17 20.94 -15.81
CA ALA A 59 14.33 21.43 -15.10
C ALA A 59 15.15 22.41 -15.94
N ASP A 60 15.91 23.27 -15.26
CA ASP A 60 16.73 24.29 -15.91
C ASP A 60 18.01 23.71 -16.55
N GLU A 61 18.74 24.59 -17.24
CA GLU A 61 20.01 24.28 -17.88
C GLU A 61 21.03 23.65 -16.92
N SER A 62 20.99 23.97 -15.62
CA SER A 62 21.94 23.41 -14.65
C SER A 62 21.74 21.89 -14.47
N VAL A 63 20.49 21.43 -14.50
CA VAL A 63 20.16 19.99 -14.45
C VAL A 63 20.51 19.32 -15.77
N PHE A 64 20.27 19.98 -16.90
CA PHE A 64 20.68 19.47 -18.21
C PHE A 64 22.20 19.24 -18.29
N GLN A 65 23.00 20.21 -17.81
CA GLN A 65 24.45 20.07 -17.78
C GLN A 65 24.93 18.94 -16.86
N LYS A 66 24.28 18.75 -15.70
CA LYS A 66 24.55 17.59 -14.83
C LYS A 66 24.27 16.28 -15.55
N LEU A 67 23.13 16.16 -16.23
CA LEU A 67 22.77 14.97 -16.98
C LEU A 67 23.75 14.69 -18.14
N CYS A 68 24.17 15.73 -18.86
CA CYS A 68 25.22 15.63 -19.88
C CYS A 68 26.57 15.15 -19.31
N ALA A 69 26.88 15.53 -18.07
CA ALA A 69 28.07 15.06 -17.36
C ALA A 69 27.92 13.60 -16.94
N VAL A 70 26.77 13.17 -16.43
CA VAL A 70 26.45 11.75 -16.14
C VAL A 70 26.71 10.89 -17.38
N PHE A 71 26.16 11.28 -18.54
CA PHE A 71 26.35 10.54 -19.79
C PHE A 71 27.83 10.48 -20.22
N GLY A 72 28.59 11.55 -19.98
CA GLY A 72 30.02 11.60 -20.24
C GLY A 72 30.84 10.70 -19.30
N ASN A 73 30.54 10.75 -18.00
CA ASN A 73 31.24 10.01 -16.95
C ASN A 73 31.09 8.48 -17.13
N TYR A 74 29.91 8.04 -17.56
CA TYR A 74 29.64 6.63 -17.85
C TYR A 74 29.93 6.23 -19.30
N LYS A 75 30.51 7.13 -20.09
CA LYS A 75 30.96 6.87 -21.46
C LYS A 75 29.86 6.26 -22.34
N ILE A 76 28.65 6.80 -22.27
CA ILE A 76 27.48 6.29 -23.00
C ILE A 76 27.74 6.19 -24.52
N ALA A 77 28.59 7.07 -25.07
CA ALA A 77 29.05 6.99 -26.46
C ALA A 77 29.73 5.65 -26.82
N GLU A 78 30.45 5.01 -25.89
CA GLU A 78 31.10 3.71 -26.10
C GLU A 78 30.10 2.54 -26.14
N TRP A 79 28.84 2.75 -25.73
CA TRP A 79 27.80 1.72 -25.77
C TRP A 79 27.13 1.59 -27.15
N ALA A 80 27.48 2.44 -28.11
CA ALA A 80 26.91 2.43 -29.44
C ALA A 80 26.99 1.04 -30.09
N GLY A 81 25.83 0.47 -30.43
CA GLY A 81 25.73 -0.85 -31.05
C GLY A 81 25.92 -2.02 -30.09
N PHE A 82 26.02 -1.81 -28.77
CA PHE A 82 26.13 -2.89 -27.79
C PHE A 82 24.90 -3.82 -27.87
N ARG A 83 25.15 -5.14 -27.89
CA ARG A 83 24.16 -6.21 -27.93
C ARG A 83 24.59 -7.36 -27.02
N GLY A 84 24.20 -7.30 -25.74
CA GLY A 84 24.52 -8.30 -24.74
C GLY A 84 23.40 -9.33 -24.55
N HIS A 85 23.76 -10.60 -24.37
CA HIS A 85 22.80 -11.66 -24.02
C HIS A 85 23.48 -12.78 -23.23
N ASP A 86 23.06 -13.01 -21.99
CA ASP A 86 23.44 -14.18 -21.19
C ASP A 86 22.23 -15.11 -20.97
N PRO A 87 22.16 -16.26 -21.66
CA PRO A 87 21.07 -17.22 -21.51
C PRO A 87 21.11 -18.02 -20.20
N GLN A 88 22.22 -17.99 -19.45
CA GLN A 88 22.36 -18.77 -18.21
C GLN A 88 21.75 -18.08 -17.00
N ALA A 89 21.57 -16.76 -17.06
CA ALA A 89 20.85 -15.98 -16.08
C ALA A 89 19.34 -16.02 -16.37
N LEU A 90 18.53 -16.30 -15.35
CA LEU A 90 17.07 -16.46 -15.43
C LEU A 90 16.32 -15.43 -14.58
N ASP A 91 16.91 -14.27 -14.34
CA ASP A 91 16.33 -13.16 -13.60
C ASP A 91 15.54 -12.17 -14.49
N GLY A 92 15.55 -12.40 -15.81
CA GLY A 92 14.74 -11.62 -16.77
C GLY A 92 15.17 -10.15 -16.89
N THR A 93 16.34 -9.79 -16.39
CA THR A 93 16.80 -8.40 -16.34
C THR A 93 17.21 -7.95 -17.74
N GLY A 94 16.63 -6.84 -18.19
CA GLY A 94 16.90 -6.30 -19.52
C GLY A 94 17.10 -4.79 -19.49
N MET A 95 17.83 -4.29 -20.49
CA MET A 95 17.99 -2.88 -20.76
C MET A 95 17.90 -2.58 -22.26
N HIS A 96 17.29 -1.45 -22.58
CA HIS A 96 17.31 -0.85 -23.91
C HIS A 96 17.51 0.66 -23.76
N LEU A 97 18.59 1.19 -24.34
CA LEU A 97 18.94 2.60 -24.29
C LEU A 97 18.98 3.16 -25.71
N GLU A 98 18.30 4.28 -25.90
CA GLU A 98 18.34 5.12 -27.10
C GLU A 98 18.75 6.53 -26.70
N VAL A 99 19.70 7.13 -27.42
CA VAL A 99 20.12 8.52 -27.24
C VAL A 99 20.28 9.17 -28.60
N VAL A 100 19.68 10.34 -28.78
CA VAL A 100 19.87 11.18 -29.97
C VAL A 100 20.76 12.36 -29.57
N LEU A 101 21.95 12.47 -30.15
CA LEU A 101 22.90 13.54 -29.85
C LEU A 101 22.49 14.87 -30.47
N ALA A 102 23.14 15.95 -30.00
CA ALA A 102 22.92 17.29 -30.54
C ALA A 102 23.15 17.37 -32.07
N ASP A 103 24.13 16.63 -32.59
CA ASP A 103 24.43 16.55 -34.02
C ASP A 103 23.49 15.60 -34.81
N GLY A 104 22.58 14.90 -34.12
CA GLY A 104 21.66 13.93 -34.70
C GLY A 104 22.19 12.49 -34.76
N THR A 105 23.39 12.22 -34.26
CA THR A 105 23.90 10.86 -34.12
C THR A 105 23.04 10.06 -33.14
N GLU A 106 22.70 8.82 -33.49
CA GLU A 106 21.93 7.92 -32.63
C GLU A 106 22.85 6.89 -31.96
N ILE A 107 22.64 6.67 -30.67
CA ILE A 107 23.29 5.63 -29.89
C ILE A 107 22.21 4.67 -29.41
N ASN A 108 22.39 3.39 -29.74
CA ASN A 108 21.48 2.31 -29.39
C ASN A 108 22.25 1.18 -28.69
N ALA A 109 21.83 0.83 -27.47
CA ALA A 109 22.40 -0.28 -26.70
C ALA A 109 21.28 -1.16 -26.15
N GLN A 110 21.45 -2.48 -26.22
CA GLN A 110 20.50 -3.41 -25.61
C GLN A 110 21.23 -4.58 -24.94
N GLY A 111 20.67 -5.05 -23.83
CA GLY A 111 21.25 -6.14 -23.05
C GLY A 111 20.18 -6.97 -22.36
N THR A 112 20.34 -8.29 -22.37
CA THR A 112 19.54 -9.22 -21.56
C THR A 112 20.50 -10.02 -20.70
N ASN A 113 20.46 -9.77 -19.39
CA ASN A 113 21.39 -10.34 -18.39
C ASN A 113 22.89 -10.12 -18.67
N SER A 114 23.22 -9.29 -19.66
CA SER A 114 24.56 -8.94 -20.07
C SER A 114 24.51 -7.50 -20.54
N PHE A 115 25.21 -6.63 -19.82
CA PHE A 115 25.05 -5.19 -19.92
C PHE A 115 26.39 -4.51 -20.25
N PRO A 116 26.37 -3.29 -20.81
CA PRO A 116 27.57 -2.49 -20.96
C PRO A 116 28.28 -2.26 -19.62
N GLU A 117 29.58 -2.02 -19.67
CA GLU A 117 30.34 -1.67 -18.47
C GLU A 117 29.76 -0.42 -17.80
N ASN A 118 29.65 -0.45 -16.47
CA ASN A 118 29.07 0.61 -15.63
C ASN A 118 27.56 0.87 -15.81
N TYR A 119 26.82 0.02 -16.53
CA TYR A 119 25.37 0.16 -16.72
C TYR A 119 24.60 0.36 -15.40
N SER A 120 24.82 -0.50 -14.42
CA SER A 120 24.08 -0.46 -13.16
C SER A 120 24.30 0.86 -12.41
N SER A 121 25.53 1.37 -12.39
CA SER A 121 25.87 2.64 -11.76
C SER A 121 25.25 3.83 -12.51
N PHE A 122 25.28 3.83 -13.85
CA PHE A 122 24.60 4.83 -14.67
C PHE A 122 23.09 4.87 -14.38
N ALA A 123 22.43 3.71 -14.39
CA ALA A 123 21.00 3.64 -14.14
C ALA A 123 20.62 4.13 -12.73
N GLN A 124 21.44 3.80 -11.71
CA GLN A 124 21.25 4.31 -10.36
C GLN A 124 21.40 5.83 -10.27
N GLU A 125 22.44 6.40 -10.91
CA GLU A 125 22.68 7.84 -10.88
C GLU A 125 21.62 8.62 -11.68
N LEU A 126 21.19 8.09 -12.83
CA LEU A 126 20.07 8.64 -13.61
C LEU A 126 18.76 8.62 -12.81
N CYS A 127 18.46 7.48 -12.17
CA CYS A 127 17.29 7.35 -11.31
C CYS A 127 17.34 8.40 -10.20
N LYS A 128 18.42 8.48 -9.43
CA LYS A 128 18.59 9.49 -8.36
C LYS A 128 18.44 10.91 -8.88
N LEU A 129 19.00 11.24 -10.05
CA LEU A 129 18.89 12.58 -10.64
C LEU A 129 17.44 12.96 -10.96
N ILE A 130 16.62 12.00 -11.38
CA ILE A 130 15.21 12.22 -11.71
C ILE A 130 14.32 12.14 -10.47
N THR A 131 14.61 11.26 -9.51
CA THR A 131 13.72 10.94 -8.40
C THR A 131 14.13 11.57 -7.07
N THR A 132 15.14 12.43 -7.02
CA THR A 132 15.47 13.16 -5.78
C THR A 132 15.39 14.67 -5.94
N GLU A 133 15.07 15.36 -4.85
CA GLU A 133 15.02 16.83 -4.80
C GLU A 133 15.52 17.34 -3.46
N LYS A 134 16.54 18.20 -3.47
CA LYS A 134 16.92 18.90 -2.25
C LYS A 134 15.88 19.96 -1.96
N ILE A 135 15.28 19.91 -0.77
CA ILE A 135 14.26 20.86 -0.37
C ILE A 135 14.88 22.27 -0.32
N ASN A 136 14.40 23.17 -1.17
CA ASN A 136 14.90 24.54 -1.29
C ASN A 136 13.84 25.59 -0.92
N SER A 137 12.63 25.14 -0.59
CA SER A 137 11.46 25.95 -0.31
C SER A 137 10.59 25.24 0.72
N VAL A 138 9.88 26.02 1.54
CA VAL A 138 8.85 25.48 2.44
C VAL A 138 7.64 24.96 1.65
N ARG A 139 7.40 25.46 0.44
CA ARG A 139 6.32 24.99 -0.41
C ARG A 139 6.81 23.78 -1.20
N PHE A 140 6.22 22.61 -0.97
CA PHE A 140 6.55 21.36 -1.64
C PHE A 140 5.32 20.76 -2.30
N SER A 141 5.44 20.36 -3.55
CA SER A 141 4.38 19.73 -4.33
C SER A 141 4.94 18.51 -5.03
N GLU A 142 4.21 17.39 -5.02
CA GLU A 142 4.58 16.20 -5.82
C GLU A 142 3.75 16.08 -7.11
N GLY A 143 2.63 16.80 -7.21
CA GLY A 143 1.83 16.87 -8.43
C GLY A 143 0.34 16.67 -8.17
N THR A 144 -0.04 15.82 -7.21
CA THR A 144 -1.43 15.61 -6.78
C THR A 144 -1.76 16.42 -5.53
N TYR A 145 -0.77 16.66 -4.66
CA TYR A 145 -0.89 17.52 -3.49
C TYR A 145 0.26 18.49 -3.33
N GLU A 146 0.03 19.46 -2.45
CA GLU A 146 1.01 20.38 -1.93
C GLU A 146 0.95 20.43 -0.40
N ILE A 147 2.11 20.57 0.23
CA ILE A 147 2.30 20.72 1.67
C ILE A 147 3.25 21.89 1.96
N THR A 148 3.19 22.38 3.20
CA THR A 148 4.15 23.33 3.76
C THR A 148 5.12 22.59 4.68
N LEU A 149 6.37 22.47 4.24
CA LEU A 149 7.47 21.92 5.02
C LEU A 149 8.00 22.96 6.02
N PRO A 150 8.52 22.51 7.19
CA PRO A 150 9.17 23.38 8.15
C PRO A 150 10.40 24.07 7.56
N GLU A 151 10.67 25.32 7.97
CA GLU A 151 11.87 26.06 7.54
C GLU A 151 13.17 25.32 7.85
N SER A 152 13.21 24.56 8.96
CA SER A 152 14.36 23.75 9.36
C SER A 152 14.71 22.65 8.35
N TRP A 153 13.74 22.20 7.54
CA TRP A 153 13.96 21.15 6.53
C TRP A 153 14.61 21.72 5.26
N VAL A 154 14.45 23.02 4.99
CA VAL A 154 15.00 23.69 3.82
C VAL A 154 16.52 23.65 3.85
N GLY A 155 17.14 23.13 2.80
CA GLY A 155 18.58 22.95 2.67
C GLY A 155 19.13 21.72 3.40
N THR A 156 18.39 21.13 4.35
CA THR A 156 18.83 19.98 5.15
C THR A 156 18.26 18.67 4.62
N VAL A 157 16.98 18.65 4.27
CA VAL A 157 16.23 17.45 3.88
C VAL A 157 16.22 17.29 2.36
N THR A 158 16.19 16.04 1.91
CA THR A 158 16.01 15.66 0.51
C THR A 158 14.75 14.81 0.40
N ALA A 159 13.93 15.07 -0.63
CA ALA A 159 12.79 14.23 -0.99
C ALA A 159 13.24 13.19 -2.03
N SER A 160 12.71 11.96 -1.92
CA SER A 160 12.84 10.88 -2.88
C SER A 160 11.45 10.45 -3.34
N PHE A 161 11.24 10.39 -4.65
CA PHE A 161 9.98 10.05 -5.29
C PHE A 161 10.00 8.59 -5.73
N SER A 162 8.94 7.86 -5.39
CA SER A 162 8.75 6.48 -5.82
C SER A 162 7.27 6.23 -6.10
N GLU A 163 6.95 5.05 -6.62
CA GLU A 163 5.56 4.68 -6.90
C GLU A 163 4.71 4.83 -5.63
N ASN A 164 3.72 5.71 -5.70
CA ASN A 164 2.74 5.97 -4.65
C ASN A 164 3.33 6.46 -3.31
N GLN A 165 4.55 6.99 -3.26
CA GLN A 165 5.07 7.58 -2.01
C GLN A 165 6.20 8.60 -2.25
N VAL A 166 6.30 9.56 -1.34
CA VAL A 166 7.44 10.48 -1.22
C VAL A 166 8.13 10.24 0.12
N GLU A 167 9.42 9.91 0.07
CA GLU A 167 10.27 9.73 1.24
C GLU A 167 11.10 10.98 1.51
N PHE A 168 11.22 11.38 2.78
CA PHE A 168 12.06 12.47 3.22
C PHE A 168 13.24 11.92 4.04
N PHE A 169 14.44 12.29 3.62
CA PHE A 169 15.67 11.77 4.20
C PHE A 169 16.73 12.86 4.42
N VAL A 170 17.71 12.53 5.26
CA VAL A 170 18.94 13.30 5.47
C VAL A 170 20.15 12.45 5.09
N ASP A 171 21.23 13.12 4.66
CA ASP A 171 22.48 12.44 4.32
C ASP A 171 23.22 12.00 5.58
N LYS A 172 23.82 10.81 5.54
CA LYS A 172 24.67 10.30 6.61
C LYS A 172 26.11 10.78 6.48
N ILE A 173 26.76 11.03 7.62
CA ILE A 173 28.21 11.24 7.72
C ILE A 173 28.91 9.95 7.28
N GLY A 174 29.64 10.02 6.16
CA GLY A 174 30.32 8.86 5.58
C GLY A 174 29.57 8.18 4.43
N GLY A 175 28.41 8.72 4.04
CA GLY A 175 27.64 8.26 2.89
C GLY A 175 26.44 7.38 3.28
N GLY A 176 25.45 7.39 2.40
CA GLY A 176 24.15 6.77 2.65
C GLY A 176 23.10 7.79 3.10
N GLU A 177 21.86 7.31 3.19
CA GLU A 177 20.67 8.13 3.37
C GLU A 177 19.91 7.61 4.61
N LEU A 178 19.29 8.50 5.36
CA LEU A 178 18.45 8.16 6.51
C LEU A 178 17.04 8.70 6.29
N THR A 179 16.17 7.87 5.73
CA THR A 179 14.74 8.18 5.61
C THR A 179 14.10 8.19 7.00
N PHE A 180 13.41 9.28 7.32
CA PHE A 180 12.79 9.46 8.64
C PHE A 180 11.28 9.71 8.56
N PHE A 181 10.78 10.24 7.44
CA PHE A 181 9.36 10.56 7.23
C PHE A 181 8.93 10.17 5.82
N ILE A 182 7.72 9.62 5.67
CA ILE A 182 7.19 9.16 4.39
C ILE A 182 5.73 9.58 4.28
N ILE A 183 5.34 10.05 3.09
CA ILE A 183 3.94 10.27 2.70
C ILE A 183 3.60 9.26 1.60
N ASP A 184 2.75 8.29 1.92
CA ASP A 184 2.15 7.37 0.97
C ASP A 184 0.93 8.03 0.30
N SER A 185 0.72 7.76 -0.98
CA SER A 185 -0.37 8.22 -1.85
C SER A 185 -0.86 7.07 -2.73
N ASP A 186 -1.59 6.14 -2.10
CA ASP A 186 -1.97 4.86 -2.69
C ASP A 186 -3.41 4.89 -3.24
N THR A 187 -3.68 4.09 -4.27
CA THR A 187 -5.02 3.90 -4.85
C THR A 187 -5.84 2.80 -4.16
N TYR A 188 -5.19 1.92 -3.38
CA TYR A 188 -5.83 0.73 -2.79
C TYR A 188 -6.35 0.91 -1.36
N GLY A 189 -6.03 2.04 -0.72
CA GLY A 189 -6.38 2.30 0.68
C GLY A 189 -5.21 2.94 1.43
N TYR A 190 -5.43 3.24 2.70
CA TYR A 190 -4.35 3.73 3.55
C TYR A 190 -3.28 2.68 3.79
N ALA A 191 -2.05 3.11 4.10
CA ALA A 191 -0.95 2.19 4.38
C ALA A 191 -1.25 1.31 5.61
N SER A 192 -0.53 0.20 5.76
CA SER A 192 -0.74 -0.78 6.86
C SER A 192 -0.61 -0.17 8.27
N ASP A 193 -1.51 -0.54 9.18
CA ASP A 193 -1.46 -0.22 10.62
C ASP A 193 -0.19 -0.70 11.33
N SER A 194 0.59 -1.60 10.71
CA SER A 194 1.89 -2.02 11.24
C SER A 194 2.96 -0.93 11.15
N TYR A 195 2.76 0.11 10.33
CA TYR A 195 3.74 1.19 10.18
C TYR A 195 3.76 2.11 11.40
N LYS A 196 4.97 2.47 11.83
CA LYS A 196 5.18 3.29 13.02
C LYS A 196 4.75 4.74 12.77
N GLY A 197 4.07 5.33 13.75
CA GLY A 197 3.69 6.75 13.72
C GLY A 197 2.76 7.12 12.57
N ARG A 198 2.07 6.11 12.01
CA ARG A 198 1.12 6.22 10.92
C ARG A 198 -0.05 7.14 11.29
N ILE A 199 -0.41 8.03 10.37
CA ILE A 199 -1.56 8.91 10.42
C ILE A 199 -2.25 8.87 9.05
N GLU A 200 -3.52 8.49 9.03
CA GLU A 200 -4.40 8.65 7.87
C GLU A 200 -4.69 10.14 7.71
N ALA A 201 -4.08 10.78 6.71
CA ALA A 201 -4.23 12.21 6.52
C ALA A 201 -5.57 12.55 5.85
N GLY A 202 -5.99 11.72 4.90
CA GLY A 202 -7.20 11.95 4.11
C GLY A 202 -7.07 11.43 2.69
N ARG A 203 -7.95 11.90 1.81
CA ARG A 203 -8.02 11.47 0.41
C ARG A 203 -7.84 12.63 -0.54
N LEU A 204 -7.15 12.40 -1.64
CA LEU A 204 -7.16 13.27 -2.81
C LEU A 204 -8.07 12.64 -3.86
N ILE A 205 -9.00 13.43 -4.39
CA ILE A 205 -9.99 12.95 -5.36
C ILE A 205 -9.95 13.84 -6.61
N SER A 206 -9.81 13.21 -7.78
CA SER A 206 -9.92 13.85 -9.10
C SER A 206 -10.71 12.95 -10.04
N GLY A 207 -12.00 13.24 -10.22
CA GLY A 207 -12.90 12.39 -10.99
C GLY A 207 -13.08 11.00 -10.36
N GLU A 208 -12.62 9.96 -11.06
CA GLU A 208 -12.63 8.58 -10.57
C GLU A 208 -11.30 8.18 -9.88
N ASP A 209 -10.24 8.99 -9.98
CA ASP A 209 -8.97 8.72 -9.28
C ASP A 209 -9.09 9.15 -7.81
N VAL A 210 -8.85 8.21 -6.90
CA VAL A 210 -8.87 8.40 -5.45
C VAL A 210 -7.54 7.93 -4.89
N ARG A 211 -6.82 8.84 -4.24
CA ARG A 211 -5.56 8.55 -3.54
C ARG A 211 -5.76 8.67 -2.04
N PHE A 212 -5.39 7.63 -1.31
CA PHE A 212 -5.38 7.59 0.14
C PHE A 212 -4.02 8.04 0.64
N ILE A 213 -4.01 9.13 1.41
CA ILE A 213 -2.79 9.74 1.91
C ILE A 213 -2.51 9.26 3.33
N THR A 214 -1.34 8.64 3.52
CA THR A 214 -0.85 8.22 4.83
C THR A 214 0.49 8.86 5.11
N ALA A 215 0.60 9.57 6.23
CA ALA A 215 1.88 10.06 6.72
C ALA A 215 2.41 9.08 7.78
N ARG A 216 3.69 8.69 7.70
CA ARG A 216 4.28 7.73 8.65
C ARG A 216 5.74 8.01 8.94
N ASP A 217 6.18 7.53 10.10
CA ASP A 217 7.58 7.57 10.49
C ASP A 217 8.33 6.40 9.83
N ASN A 218 9.63 6.57 9.65
CA ASN A 218 10.55 5.47 9.36
C ASN A 218 11.58 5.32 10.48
N TYR A 219 12.81 5.78 10.28
CA TYR A 219 13.84 5.76 11.31
C TYR A 219 13.80 7.03 12.17
N ALA A 220 13.97 6.87 13.48
CA ALA A 220 14.17 8.00 14.37
C ALA A 220 15.58 8.56 14.20
N ILE A 221 15.71 9.83 13.80
CA ILE A 221 17.01 10.46 13.53
C ILE A 221 17.94 10.37 14.74
N VAL A 222 17.39 10.55 15.95
CA VAL A 222 18.15 10.44 17.22
C VAL A 222 18.81 9.09 17.45
N SER A 223 18.29 8.00 16.86
CA SER A 223 18.93 6.68 16.93
C SER A 223 20.22 6.61 16.12
N TYR A 224 20.47 7.59 15.25
CA TYR A 224 21.61 7.70 14.35
C TYR A 224 22.42 8.98 14.59
N ALA A 225 22.39 9.54 15.80
CA ALA A 225 23.01 10.83 16.13
C ALA A 225 24.52 10.92 15.81
N THR A 226 25.24 9.79 15.78
CA THR A 226 26.66 9.74 15.40
C THR A 226 26.90 9.66 13.90
N GLU A 227 25.85 9.38 13.12
CA GLU A 227 25.89 9.16 11.67
C GLU A 227 25.24 10.31 10.90
N VAL A 228 24.78 11.39 11.54
CA VAL A 228 24.09 12.52 10.87
C VAL A 228 24.67 13.85 11.34
N SER A 229 24.48 14.92 10.55
CA SER A 229 24.95 16.26 10.93
C SER A 229 24.20 16.83 12.14
N GLU A 230 24.77 17.86 12.78
CA GLU A 230 24.11 18.54 13.91
C GLU A 230 22.79 19.21 13.47
N GLU A 231 22.73 19.73 12.24
CA GLU A 231 21.54 20.31 11.64
C GLU A 231 20.44 19.25 11.47
N ALA A 232 20.80 18.08 10.92
CA ALA A 232 19.89 16.96 10.76
C ALA A 232 19.38 16.44 12.11
N LEU A 233 20.26 16.32 13.11
CA LEU A 233 19.86 15.95 14.48
C LEU A 233 18.93 17.00 15.11
N GLY A 234 19.11 18.27 14.76
CA GLY A 234 18.25 19.39 15.16
C GLY A 234 16.79 19.23 14.75
N LEU A 235 16.52 18.61 13.60
CA LEU A 235 15.16 18.36 13.09
C LEU A 235 14.31 17.56 14.09
N TRP A 236 14.92 16.61 14.80
CA TRP A 236 14.19 15.72 15.70
C TRP A 236 13.59 16.45 16.91
N LYS A 237 14.11 17.64 17.27
CA LYS A 237 13.63 18.40 18.44
C LYS A 237 12.18 18.83 18.30
N ASN A 238 11.71 19.09 17.08
CA ASN A 238 10.34 19.54 16.80
C ASN A 238 9.56 18.57 15.89
N TYR A 239 10.11 17.38 15.63
CA TYR A 239 9.61 16.47 14.60
C TYR A 239 8.11 16.13 14.71
N GLU A 240 7.61 15.85 15.92
CA GLU A 240 6.19 15.52 16.08
C GLU A 240 5.28 16.72 15.74
N ASN A 241 5.68 17.94 16.09
CA ASN A 241 4.93 19.15 15.73
C ASN A 241 5.05 19.44 14.23
N ASP A 242 6.24 19.26 13.66
CA ASP A 242 6.50 19.42 12.23
C ASP A 242 5.63 18.46 11.41
N LYS A 243 5.55 17.18 11.82
CA LYS A 243 4.71 16.16 11.18
C LYS A 243 3.24 16.57 11.17
N VAL A 244 2.72 17.01 12.31
CA VAL A 244 1.31 17.48 12.41
C VAL A 244 1.09 18.69 11.51
N ALA A 245 1.99 19.69 11.53
CA ALA A 245 1.86 20.89 10.70
C ALA A 245 1.92 20.58 9.20
N ILE A 246 2.77 19.63 8.78
CA ILE A 246 2.83 19.15 7.40
C ILE A 246 1.47 18.57 6.98
N ILE A 247 0.90 17.68 7.80
CA ILE A 247 -0.39 17.02 7.51
C ILE A 247 -1.52 18.05 7.45
N GLU A 248 -1.57 18.99 8.40
CA GLU A 248 -2.59 20.06 8.45
C GLU A 248 -2.49 21.01 7.25
N SER A 249 -1.30 21.17 6.67
CA SER A 249 -1.07 22.03 5.51
C SER A 249 -1.45 21.38 4.17
N LEU A 250 -1.79 20.09 4.17
CA LEU A 250 -2.01 19.32 2.96
C LEU A 250 -3.23 19.84 2.19
N ARG A 251 -3.02 20.09 0.90
CA ARG A 251 -4.08 20.46 -0.05
C ARG A 251 -3.88 19.79 -1.39
N GLY A 252 -4.99 19.48 -2.06
CA GLY A 252 -4.96 18.99 -3.43
C GLY A 252 -4.59 20.08 -4.43
N VAL A 253 -3.91 19.68 -5.51
CA VAL A 253 -3.51 20.55 -6.64
C VAL A 253 -3.77 19.84 -7.96
N ASN A 254 -3.65 20.54 -9.10
CA ASN A 254 -3.81 19.97 -10.45
C ASN A 254 -5.12 19.18 -10.66
N GLY A 255 -6.23 19.66 -10.08
CA GLY A 255 -7.55 19.06 -10.21
C GLY A 255 -7.92 18.09 -9.09
N TYR A 256 -6.99 17.77 -8.19
CA TYR A 256 -7.30 17.02 -6.98
C TYR A 256 -7.87 17.93 -5.90
N GLU A 257 -8.93 17.45 -5.24
CA GLU A 257 -9.48 18.03 -4.03
C GLU A 257 -9.13 17.16 -2.83
N PHE A 258 -8.71 17.78 -1.73
CA PHE A 258 -8.34 17.08 -0.51
C PHE A 258 -9.49 17.01 0.49
N TYR A 259 -9.75 15.81 0.97
CA TYR A 259 -10.76 15.49 1.98
C TYR A 259 -10.04 14.91 3.20
N PRO A 260 -9.86 15.69 4.29
CA PRO A 260 -9.16 15.22 5.46
C PRO A 260 -9.88 14.02 6.08
N GLU A 261 -9.10 13.10 6.66
CA GLU A 261 -9.69 11.96 7.38
C GLU A 261 -10.29 12.44 8.70
N ASP A 262 -11.57 12.11 8.92
CA ASP A 262 -12.33 12.42 10.14
C ASP A 262 -12.87 11.15 10.82
N GLY A 263 -12.51 9.98 10.28
CA GLY A 263 -12.93 8.66 10.68
C GLY A 263 -14.41 8.39 10.44
N THR A 264 -15.16 9.27 9.76
CA THR A 264 -16.61 9.10 9.58
C THR A 264 -16.97 8.12 8.47
N VAL A 265 -16.01 7.75 7.62
CA VAL A 265 -16.21 6.91 6.45
C VAL A 265 -15.68 5.51 6.72
N LEU A 266 -16.49 4.49 6.39
CA LEU A 266 -16.02 3.11 6.33
C LEU A 266 -15.54 2.79 4.91
N TYR A 267 -14.24 2.54 4.75
CA TYR A 267 -13.68 2.22 3.44
C TYR A 267 -13.82 0.74 3.11
N TYR A 268 -13.77 0.43 1.81
CA TYR A 268 -13.89 -0.94 1.30
C TYR A 268 -12.80 -1.87 1.84
N ALA A 269 -11.55 -1.39 1.96
CA ALA A 269 -10.44 -2.16 2.51
C ALA A 269 -10.69 -2.56 3.97
N ASP A 270 -11.11 -1.60 4.80
CA ASP A 270 -11.44 -1.83 6.22
C ASP A 270 -12.66 -2.75 6.37
N ALA A 271 -13.69 -2.52 5.55
CA ALA A 271 -14.87 -3.38 5.51
C ALA A 271 -14.51 -4.82 5.14
N ARG A 272 -13.57 -5.02 4.22
CA ARG A 272 -13.08 -6.36 3.84
C ARG A 272 -12.35 -7.03 4.99
N GLU A 273 -11.43 -6.35 5.65
CA GLU A 273 -10.72 -6.91 6.81
C GLU A 273 -11.69 -7.23 7.95
N MET A 274 -12.63 -6.33 8.24
CA MET A 274 -13.66 -6.51 9.24
C MET A 274 -14.56 -7.72 8.91
N ALA A 275 -15.01 -7.85 7.66
CA ALA A 275 -15.82 -8.97 7.20
C ALA A 275 -15.07 -10.31 7.31
N ASP A 276 -13.77 -10.35 7.00
CA ASP A 276 -12.95 -11.55 7.14
C ASP A 276 -12.79 -11.97 8.61
N LYS A 277 -12.53 -11.01 9.51
CA LYS A 277 -12.50 -11.26 10.96
C LYS A 277 -13.86 -11.74 11.49
N ALA A 278 -14.95 -11.09 11.07
CA ALA A 278 -16.32 -11.42 11.46
C ALA A 278 -16.66 -12.85 11.06
N ARG A 279 -16.40 -13.21 9.80
CA ARG A 279 -16.62 -14.55 9.26
C ARG A 279 -15.82 -15.60 10.03
N SER A 280 -14.53 -15.35 10.29
CA SER A 280 -13.70 -16.27 11.05
C SER A 280 -14.26 -16.55 12.46
N LEU A 281 -14.65 -15.50 13.19
CA LEU A 281 -15.26 -15.64 14.51
C LEU A 281 -16.62 -16.36 14.45
N TRP A 282 -17.44 -16.06 13.45
CA TRP A 282 -18.73 -16.70 13.23
C TRP A 282 -18.59 -18.21 12.94
N LEU A 283 -17.66 -18.58 12.06
CA LEU A 283 -17.33 -19.96 11.72
C LEU A 283 -16.80 -20.73 12.94
N ASN A 284 -15.91 -20.12 13.72
CA ASN A 284 -15.40 -20.74 14.95
C ASN A 284 -16.51 -20.97 15.99
N LEU A 285 -17.54 -20.14 16.03
CA LEU A 285 -18.65 -20.32 16.99
C LEU A 285 -19.71 -21.32 16.49
N ASN A 286 -19.98 -21.36 15.18
CA ASN A 286 -21.13 -22.12 14.66
C ASN A 286 -20.75 -23.37 13.86
N PHE A 287 -19.52 -23.47 13.33
CA PHE A 287 -19.11 -24.51 12.37
C PHE A 287 -17.76 -25.18 12.68
N ALA A 288 -17.24 -25.01 13.89
CA ALA A 288 -15.92 -25.53 14.29
C ALA A 288 -15.69 -27.05 14.10
N GLY A 289 -16.74 -27.84 13.82
CA GLY A 289 -16.65 -29.28 13.54
C GLY A 289 -16.30 -29.65 12.09
N GLU A 290 -16.30 -28.70 11.15
CA GLU A 290 -16.07 -28.96 9.71
C GLU A 290 -14.80 -28.31 9.15
N TYR A 291 -14.14 -27.44 9.92
CA TYR A 291 -12.86 -26.86 9.54
C TYR A 291 -11.70 -27.79 9.92
N PRO A 292 -10.64 -27.90 9.08
CA PRO A 292 -9.52 -28.82 9.29
C PRO A 292 -8.58 -28.31 10.40
N GLY A 293 -9.07 -28.28 11.64
CA GLY A 293 -8.23 -28.21 12.82
C GLY A 293 -7.78 -29.62 13.20
N SER A 294 -6.49 -29.80 13.49
CA SER A 294 -5.93 -31.08 13.97
C SER A 294 -6.46 -31.51 15.36
N ALA A 295 -7.31 -30.69 15.99
CA ALA A 295 -7.88 -30.93 17.31
C ALA A 295 -8.96 -32.01 17.26
N LYS A 296 -8.71 -33.13 17.96
CA LYS A 296 -9.69 -34.21 18.09
C LYS A 296 -10.86 -33.76 18.96
N PRO A 297 -12.12 -33.98 18.54
CA PRO A 297 -13.27 -33.63 19.35
C PRO A 297 -13.29 -34.35 20.71
N VAL A 298 -13.68 -33.63 21.75
CA VAL A 298 -13.89 -34.13 23.11
C VAL A 298 -15.38 -34.25 23.39
N ARG A 299 -15.81 -35.32 24.06
CA ARG A 299 -17.22 -35.57 24.32
C ARG A 299 -17.64 -35.09 25.71
N PHE A 300 -18.57 -34.13 25.76
CA PHE A 300 -19.20 -33.67 27.01
C PHE A 300 -20.71 -33.88 26.93
N LYS A 301 -21.31 -34.51 27.95
CA LYS A 301 -22.78 -34.69 28.08
C LYS A 301 -23.47 -35.10 26.76
N ARG A 302 -22.90 -36.08 26.05
CA ARG A 302 -23.35 -36.64 24.75
C ARG A 302 -23.16 -35.77 23.50
N LYS A 303 -22.66 -34.54 23.62
CA LYS A 303 -22.26 -33.66 22.51
C LYS A 303 -20.74 -33.74 22.28
N ASN A 304 -20.30 -33.56 21.04
CA ASN A 304 -18.88 -33.43 20.70
C ASN A 304 -18.51 -31.95 20.68
N TYR A 305 -17.32 -31.63 21.16
CA TYR A 305 -16.80 -30.27 21.24
C TYR A 305 -15.36 -30.21 20.75
N VAL A 306 -14.95 -29.06 20.26
CA VAL A 306 -13.56 -28.73 19.93
C VAL A 306 -13.17 -27.41 20.60
N PRO A 307 -11.88 -27.18 20.89
CA PRO A 307 -11.42 -25.85 21.28
C PRO A 307 -11.83 -24.82 20.24
N MET A 308 -12.40 -23.69 20.67
CA MET A 308 -12.84 -22.63 19.74
C MET A 308 -11.66 -21.92 19.08
N PHE A 309 -10.54 -21.82 19.80
CA PHE A 309 -9.31 -21.19 19.32
C PHE A 309 -8.12 -22.13 19.53
N PRO A 310 -7.04 -21.99 18.75
CA PRO A 310 -5.80 -22.69 19.00
C PRO A 310 -5.21 -22.36 20.40
N PRO A 311 -4.48 -23.29 21.04
CA PRO A 311 -3.94 -23.06 22.39
C PRO A 311 -2.99 -21.85 22.49
N TYR A 312 -2.30 -21.51 21.42
CA TYR A 312 -1.34 -20.38 21.36
C TYR A 312 -2.01 -19.00 21.29
N ASP A 313 -3.33 -18.93 21.10
CA ASP A 313 -4.06 -17.65 21.13
C ASP A 313 -4.34 -17.17 22.56
N TYR A 314 -4.17 -18.04 23.57
CA TYR A 314 -4.42 -17.76 24.99
C TYR A 314 -5.84 -17.25 25.29
N ILE A 315 -6.82 -17.61 24.47
CA ILE A 315 -8.25 -17.28 24.65
C ILE A 315 -8.91 -18.44 25.40
N ASN A 316 -8.89 -18.37 26.73
CA ASN A 316 -9.27 -19.47 27.61
C ASN A 316 -10.56 -19.24 28.43
N THR A 317 -11.20 -18.07 28.30
CA THR A 317 -12.46 -17.75 28.97
C THR A 317 -13.48 -17.17 27.98
N ILE A 318 -14.76 -17.33 28.27
CA ILE A 318 -15.88 -16.72 27.53
C ILE A 318 -15.73 -15.20 27.51
N GLU A 319 -15.21 -14.59 28.57
CA GLU A 319 -14.91 -13.15 28.59
C GLU A 319 -13.81 -12.78 27.59
N SER A 320 -12.76 -13.60 27.44
CA SER A 320 -11.75 -13.40 26.40
C SER A 320 -12.33 -13.60 24.98
N VAL A 321 -13.28 -14.52 24.81
CA VAL A 321 -14.05 -14.66 23.55
C VAL A 321 -14.89 -13.42 23.29
N ARG A 322 -15.61 -12.91 24.30
CA ARG A 322 -16.40 -11.68 24.22
C ARG A 322 -15.53 -10.51 23.75
N LYS A 323 -14.35 -10.32 24.35
CA LYS A 323 -13.39 -9.28 23.93
C LYS A 323 -12.95 -9.40 22.47
N LYS A 324 -12.88 -10.61 21.92
CA LYS A 324 -12.57 -10.82 20.48
C LYS A 324 -13.76 -10.46 19.60
N PHE A 325 -14.97 -10.82 20.00
CA PHE A 325 -16.20 -10.46 19.28
C PHE A 325 -16.43 -8.95 19.26
N LEU A 326 -16.23 -8.25 20.39
CA LEU A 326 -16.40 -6.79 20.50
C LEU A 326 -15.44 -5.95 19.65
N LYS A 327 -14.40 -6.57 19.05
CA LYS A 327 -13.53 -5.90 18.07
C LYS A 327 -14.20 -5.75 16.70
N VAL A 328 -15.29 -6.49 16.46
CA VAL A 328 -15.88 -6.64 15.12
C VAL A 328 -17.40 -6.53 15.15
N PHE A 329 -18.03 -6.89 16.27
CA PHE A 329 -19.47 -6.85 16.45
C PHE A 329 -19.86 -5.87 17.56
N SER A 330 -21.07 -5.32 17.46
CA SER A 330 -21.65 -4.48 18.51
C SER A 330 -21.79 -5.24 19.83
N GLU A 331 -21.85 -4.50 20.93
CA GLU A 331 -22.05 -5.07 22.27
C GLU A 331 -23.37 -5.84 22.36
N GLU A 332 -24.46 -5.26 21.84
CA GLU A 332 -25.77 -5.88 21.82
C GLU A 332 -25.76 -7.22 21.06
N PHE A 333 -25.18 -7.24 19.85
CA PHE A 333 -25.11 -8.46 19.04
C PHE A 333 -24.22 -9.52 19.71
N THR A 334 -23.07 -9.10 20.22
CA THR A 334 -22.10 -9.98 20.89
C THR A 334 -22.74 -10.67 22.08
N ASP A 335 -23.36 -9.89 22.98
CA ASP A 335 -23.93 -10.42 24.22
C ASP A 335 -25.12 -11.31 23.93
N LYS A 336 -26.01 -10.91 23.02
CA LYS A 336 -27.13 -11.75 22.58
C LYS A 336 -26.65 -13.09 22.03
N THR A 337 -25.62 -13.08 21.19
CA THR A 337 -25.09 -14.28 20.53
C THR A 337 -24.39 -15.22 21.50
N LEU A 338 -23.47 -14.70 22.33
CA LEU A 338 -22.69 -15.52 23.26
C LEU A 338 -23.56 -16.03 24.42
N ASN A 339 -24.47 -15.20 24.97
CA ASN A 339 -25.37 -15.65 26.03
C ASN A 339 -26.29 -16.78 25.56
N ARG A 340 -26.80 -16.71 24.32
CA ARG A 340 -27.54 -17.83 23.71
C ARG A 340 -26.67 -19.08 23.62
N ALA A 341 -25.47 -18.98 23.05
CA ALA A 341 -24.58 -20.12 22.87
C ALA A 341 -24.22 -20.80 24.20
N VAL A 342 -24.03 -20.01 25.27
CA VAL A 342 -23.80 -20.53 26.63
C VAL A 342 -25.06 -21.22 27.19
N ALA A 343 -26.24 -20.59 27.05
CA ALA A 343 -27.51 -21.16 27.52
C ALA A 343 -27.83 -22.51 26.84
N ASP A 344 -27.59 -22.61 25.53
CA ASP A 344 -27.80 -23.82 24.71
C ASP A 344 -26.69 -24.88 24.89
N LYS A 345 -25.68 -24.58 25.72
CA LYS A 345 -24.48 -25.39 25.96
C LYS A 345 -23.72 -25.67 24.66
N GLU A 346 -23.73 -24.71 23.76
CA GLU A 346 -22.96 -24.72 22.51
C GLU A 346 -21.57 -24.12 22.70
N LEU A 347 -21.42 -23.18 23.64
CA LEU A 347 -20.16 -22.61 24.09
C LEU A 347 -19.99 -22.91 25.59
N ILE A 348 -18.86 -23.50 25.99
CA ILE A 348 -18.59 -23.85 27.39
C ILE A 348 -17.13 -23.57 27.77
N GLU A 349 -16.91 -23.23 29.04
CA GLU A 349 -15.58 -23.28 29.65
C GLU A 349 -15.35 -24.63 30.31
N TYR A 350 -14.19 -25.23 30.07
CA TYR A 350 -13.80 -26.47 30.74
C TYR A 350 -12.29 -26.57 30.87
N LYS A 351 -11.81 -26.84 32.09
CA LYS A 351 -10.38 -27.05 32.40
C LYS A 351 -9.43 -25.96 31.86
N GLY A 352 -9.89 -24.70 31.89
CA GLY A 352 -9.08 -23.56 31.47
C GLY A 352 -8.96 -23.40 29.95
N ASP A 353 -9.95 -23.89 29.20
CA ASP A 353 -10.12 -23.66 27.77
C ASP A 353 -11.59 -23.41 27.44
N VAL A 354 -11.85 -22.77 26.29
CA VAL A 354 -13.19 -22.57 25.73
C VAL A 354 -13.46 -23.55 24.61
N TYR A 355 -14.57 -24.25 24.74
CA TYR A 355 -15.00 -25.27 23.81
C TYR A 355 -16.30 -24.88 23.13
N VAL A 356 -16.40 -25.20 21.86
CA VAL A 356 -17.58 -25.01 21.02
C VAL A 356 -18.10 -26.36 20.54
N VAL A 357 -19.42 -26.53 20.48
CA VAL A 357 -20.05 -27.76 20.02
C VAL A 357 -19.77 -27.99 18.54
N CYS A 358 -19.42 -29.22 18.16
CA CYS A 358 -19.30 -29.60 16.76
C CYS A 358 -20.69 -29.66 16.14
N LYS A 359 -21.05 -28.65 15.36
CA LYS A 359 -22.22 -28.68 14.47
C LYS A 359 -21.78 -29.17 13.09
N LYS A 360 -22.67 -29.89 12.41
CA LYS A 360 -22.52 -30.21 10.99
C LYS A 360 -23.42 -29.28 10.19
N ARG A 361 -22.95 -28.85 9.02
CA ARG A 361 -23.76 -28.09 8.07
C ARG A 361 -24.96 -28.91 7.63
N LYS A 362 -26.02 -28.20 7.28
CA LYS A 362 -27.23 -28.78 6.68
C LYS A 362 -27.42 -28.17 5.30
N GLY A 363 -26.88 -28.80 4.27
CA GLY A 363 -27.01 -28.35 2.87
C GLY A 363 -25.68 -28.17 2.15
N GLU A 364 -25.76 -27.50 1.00
CA GLU A 364 -24.60 -27.12 0.19
C GLU A 364 -23.97 -25.83 0.75
N ALA A 365 -22.65 -25.83 0.90
CA ALA A 365 -21.89 -24.71 1.45
C ALA A 365 -21.24 -23.89 0.32
N SER A 366 -21.33 -22.57 0.43
CA SER A 366 -20.44 -21.68 -0.31
C SER A 366 -19.14 -21.53 0.46
N TYR A 367 -18.02 -21.84 -0.18
CA TYR A 367 -16.68 -21.58 0.37
C TYR A 367 -16.12 -20.22 -0.08
N ASN A 368 -16.86 -19.48 -0.91
CA ASN A 368 -16.38 -18.27 -1.55
C ASN A 368 -17.35 -17.11 -1.28
N SER A 369 -16.94 -16.23 -0.38
CA SER A 369 -17.58 -14.94 -0.13
C SER A 369 -16.54 -13.83 -0.13
N CYS A 370 -16.92 -12.66 -0.62
CA CYS A 370 -16.12 -11.44 -0.56
C CYS A 370 -17.00 -10.23 -0.34
N VAL A 371 -16.44 -9.14 0.17
CA VAL A 371 -17.13 -7.85 0.11
C VAL A 371 -17.32 -7.48 -1.36
N ASP A 372 -18.54 -7.06 -1.70
CA ASP A 372 -18.90 -6.58 -3.03
C ASP A 372 -18.83 -5.06 -3.07
N CYS A 373 -19.47 -4.39 -2.10
CA CYS A 373 -19.42 -2.95 -1.93
C CYS A 373 -19.71 -2.54 -0.48
N VAL A 374 -19.41 -1.28 -0.17
CA VAL A 374 -19.82 -0.60 1.07
C VAL A 374 -20.81 0.49 0.67
N ARG A 375 -21.98 0.49 1.31
CA ARG A 375 -23.01 1.51 1.12
C ARG A 375 -23.03 2.43 2.33
N ASP A 376 -22.92 3.74 2.08
CA ASP A 376 -23.16 4.76 3.09
C ASP A 376 -24.67 5.00 3.23
N GLU A 377 -25.21 4.70 4.40
CA GLU A 377 -26.63 4.89 4.73
C GLU A 377 -26.88 6.25 5.42
N GLY A 378 -25.81 7.05 5.60
CA GLY A 378 -25.82 8.32 6.31
C GLY A 378 -25.78 8.17 7.83
N ASN A 379 -25.49 9.28 8.52
CA ASN A 379 -25.44 9.36 9.99
C ASN A 379 -24.47 8.35 10.64
N GLY A 380 -23.35 8.05 9.97
CA GLY A 380 -22.34 7.10 10.47
C GLY A 380 -22.78 5.63 10.43
N LYS A 381 -23.81 5.32 9.63
CA LYS A 381 -24.28 3.96 9.38
C LYS A 381 -23.89 3.52 7.97
N PHE A 382 -23.45 2.28 7.87
CA PHE A 382 -23.03 1.68 6.63
C PHE A 382 -23.66 0.30 6.47
N THR A 383 -23.74 -0.17 5.23
CA THR A 383 -24.05 -1.56 4.91
C THR A 383 -22.88 -2.14 4.14
N VAL A 384 -22.21 -3.15 4.72
CA VAL A 384 -21.20 -3.93 3.99
C VAL A 384 -21.93 -5.06 3.27
N VAL A 385 -21.88 -5.05 1.95
CA VAL A 385 -22.54 -6.07 1.12
C VAL A 385 -21.56 -7.20 0.85
N ILE A 386 -21.93 -8.42 1.22
CA ILE A 386 -21.15 -9.63 0.95
C ILE A 386 -21.75 -10.36 -0.25
N ALA A 387 -20.94 -10.56 -1.31
CA ALA A 387 -21.28 -11.45 -2.40
C ALA A 387 -20.87 -12.88 -2.05
N VAL A 388 -21.83 -13.81 -2.10
CA VAL A 388 -21.68 -15.23 -1.77
C VAL A 388 -21.91 -16.05 -3.02
N LYS A 389 -20.94 -16.88 -3.41
CA LYS A 389 -21.05 -17.71 -4.62
C LYS A 389 -21.56 -19.11 -4.28
N MET A 390 -22.83 -19.37 -4.58
CA MET A 390 -23.47 -20.66 -4.31
C MET A 390 -23.06 -21.75 -5.32
N PRO A 391 -22.62 -22.94 -4.87
CA PRO A 391 -22.54 -24.11 -5.72
C PRO A 391 -23.94 -24.70 -5.99
N PRO A 392 -24.08 -25.57 -7.03
CA PRO A 392 -23.14 -25.79 -8.12
C PRO A 392 -23.27 -24.72 -9.24
N SER A 393 -24.35 -23.92 -9.22
CA SER A 393 -24.70 -22.96 -10.27
C SER A 393 -23.70 -21.80 -10.42
N GLY A 394 -22.96 -21.48 -9.36
CA GLY A 394 -22.12 -20.29 -9.28
C GLY A 394 -22.92 -19.00 -9.14
N SER A 395 -24.23 -19.06 -8.86
CA SER A 395 -25.06 -17.88 -8.65
C SER A 395 -24.61 -17.09 -7.43
N LYS A 396 -24.60 -15.75 -7.54
CA LYS A 396 -24.27 -14.86 -6.43
C LYS A 396 -25.52 -14.53 -5.60
N LEU A 397 -25.42 -14.70 -4.29
CA LEU A 397 -26.34 -14.15 -3.30
C LEU A 397 -25.67 -12.96 -2.63
N TYR A 398 -26.44 -11.92 -2.32
CA TYR A 398 -25.94 -10.72 -1.66
C TYR A 398 -26.51 -10.65 -0.26
N VAL A 399 -25.63 -10.48 0.73
CA VAL A 399 -25.98 -10.38 2.14
C VAL A 399 -25.56 -9.02 2.67
N ASP A 400 -26.52 -8.32 3.24
CA ASP A 400 -26.31 -7.00 3.81
C ASP A 400 -25.90 -7.15 5.27
N LEU A 401 -24.72 -6.66 5.62
CA LEU A 401 -24.25 -6.61 7.00
C LEU A 401 -24.36 -5.16 7.49
N PRO A 402 -25.32 -4.86 8.39
CA PRO A 402 -25.43 -3.53 9.00
C PRO A 402 -24.19 -3.22 9.84
N THR A 403 -23.62 -2.04 9.63
CA THR A 403 -22.39 -1.58 10.27
C THR A 403 -22.60 -0.20 10.86
N GLU A 404 -22.07 0.01 12.06
CA GLU A 404 -22.18 1.28 12.78
C GLU A 404 -20.87 1.60 13.50
N LYS A 405 -20.67 2.89 13.78
CA LYS A 405 -19.51 3.37 14.53
C LYS A 405 -19.79 3.32 16.03
N LYS A 406 -18.94 2.63 16.80
CA LYS A 406 -19.05 2.58 18.27
C LYS A 406 -18.56 3.89 18.88
N ALA A 407 -18.85 4.13 20.17
CA ALA A 407 -18.45 5.36 20.87
C ALA A 407 -16.93 5.64 20.86
N ALA A 408 -16.11 4.59 20.79
CA ALA A 408 -14.65 4.69 20.67
C ALA A 408 -14.16 4.95 19.24
N GLY A 409 -15.07 5.12 18.27
CA GLY A 409 -14.76 5.54 16.91
C GLY A 409 -14.50 4.41 15.91
N GLU A 410 -14.49 3.15 16.33
CA GLU A 410 -14.31 2.01 15.42
C GLU A 410 -15.65 1.53 14.85
N PHE A 411 -15.65 1.08 13.60
CA PHE A 411 -16.80 0.45 12.97
C PHE A 411 -16.96 -1.02 13.42
N VAL A 412 -18.21 -1.42 13.65
CA VAL A 412 -18.59 -2.80 14.03
C VAL A 412 -19.88 -3.21 13.34
N PHE A 413 -20.04 -4.50 13.09
CA PHE A 413 -21.30 -5.06 12.62
C PHE A 413 -22.33 -5.07 13.75
N SER A 414 -23.47 -4.40 13.54
CA SER A 414 -24.58 -4.38 14.50
C SER A 414 -25.50 -5.59 14.36
N ASP A 415 -25.46 -6.24 13.19
CA ASP A 415 -26.06 -7.54 12.97
C ASP A 415 -25.20 -8.36 12.01
N TYR A 416 -25.31 -9.68 12.13
CA TYR A 416 -24.70 -10.62 11.21
C TYR A 416 -25.77 -11.59 10.75
N PRO A 417 -26.60 -11.18 9.77
CA PRO A 417 -27.73 -11.98 9.32
C PRO A 417 -27.27 -13.39 8.95
N TYR A 418 -27.99 -14.34 9.55
CA TYR A 418 -27.64 -15.75 9.58
C TYR A 418 -27.42 -16.34 8.18
N TRP A 419 -26.26 -16.97 8.00
CA TRP A 419 -25.91 -17.84 6.87
C TRP A 419 -26.62 -19.21 6.89
N GLU A 420 -27.82 -19.32 7.49
CA GLU A 420 -28.50 -20.59 7.77
C GLU A 420 -28.96 -21.40 6.53
N LYS A 421 -28.54 -21.01 5.32
CA LYS A 421 -28.72 -21.79 4.10
C LYS A 421 -27.46 -22.03 3.26
N SER A 422 -26.26 -21.61 3.69
CA SER A 422 -25.13 -21.63 2.75
C SER A 422 -23.70 -21.69 3.28
N GLU A 423 -23.40 -22.11 4.50
CA GLU A 423 -22.04 -22.54 4.89
C GLU A 423 -22.07 -23.92 5.58
#